data_AF-A0A5K1CBE7-F1
#
_entry.id   AF-A0A5K1CBE7-F1
#
_cell.length_a   1.000
_cell.length_b   1.000
_cell.length_c   1.000
_cell.angle_alpha   90.00
_cell.angle_beta   90.00
_cell.angle_gamma   90.00
#
_symmetry.space_group_name_H-M   'P 1'
#
loop_
_entity.id
_entity.type
_entity.pdbx_description
1 polymer ?
#
loop_
_entity_poly.entity_id
_entity_poly.type
_entity_poly.pdbx_seq_one_letter_code
_entity_poly.pdbx_strand_id
1 'polypeptide(L)'
;HPMDRIAAAQDALLRVQHRVVRSVPDSSDKNVLARLLVPSNQIGCLLGKGGSIMAEMRKLSGAQIRILGKDQISKCASEHEEEVQ
;
A
#
# COMPACT_ATOMS: atom_id res chain seq x y z
N HIS A 1 15.44 6.54 17.36
CA HIS A 1 15.89 6.85 15.99
C HIS A 1 14.65 7.13 15.13
N PRO A 2 14.69 7.81 13.97
CA PRO A 2 13.49 8.08 13.16
C PRO A 2 12.85 6.82 12.53
N MET A 3 13.12 5.62 13.06
CA MET A 3 12.65 4.34 12.54
C MET A 3 11.59 3.62 13.41
N ASP A 4 11.18 4.13 14.58
CA ASP A 4 10.48 3.27 15.56
C ASP A 4 9.06 3.69 15.97
N ARG A 5 8.21 4.14 15.05
CA ARG A 5 6.75 4.11 15.31
C ARG A 5 5.97 3.56 14.13
N ILE A 6 6.23 2.30 13.79
CA ILE A 6 5.20 1.50 13.15
C ILE A 6 4.19 1.16 14.25
N ALA A 7 2.92 1.52 14.07
CA ALA A 7 1.89 1.16 15.05
C ALA A 7 1.82 -0.37 15.19
N ALA A 8 1.57 -0.88 16.40
CA ALA A 8 1.52 -2.32 16.64
C ALA A 8 0.59 -3.07 15.66
N ALA A 9 -0.52 -2.44 15.27
CA ALA A 9 -1.45 -2.97 14.28
C ALA A 9 -0.84 -3.06 12.86
N GLN A 10 -0.07 -2.05 12.44
CA GLN A 10 0.58 -2.04 11.13
C GLN A 10 1.69 -3.08 11.05
N ASP A 11 2.50 -3.22 12.11
CA ASP A 11 3.54 -4.24 12.20
C ASP A 11 2.93 -5.66 12.20
N ALA A 12 1.86 -5.87 12.96
CA ALA A 12 1.13 -7.14 12.96
C ALA A 12 0.58 -7.49 11.56
N LEU A 13 -0.02 -6.52 10.86
CA LEU A 13 -0.55 -6.71 9.51
C LEU A 13 0.56 -7.13 8.53
N LEU A 14 1.70 -6.43 8.56
CA LEU A 14 2.85 -6.76 7.70
C LEU A 14 3.38 -8.18 7.96
N ARG A 15 3.44 -8.59 9.24
CA ARG A 15 3.85 -9.95 9.61
C ARG A 15 2.88 -11.02 9.13
N VAL A 16 1.57 -10.78 9.25
CA VAL A 16 0.54 -11.69 8.75
C VAL A 16 0.63 -11.82 7.24
N GLN A 17 0.72 -10.70 6.52
CA GLN A 17 0.88 -10.68 5.07
C GLN A 17 2.10 -11.50 4.65
N HIS A 18 3.27 -11.24 5.24
CA HIS A 18 4.50 -11.96 4.93
C HIS A 18 4.39 -13.47 5.19
N ARG A 19 3.70 -13.88 6.26
CA ARG A 19 3.45 -15.30 6.55
C ARG A 19 2.55 -15.95 5.50
N VAL A 20 1.49 -15.26 5.07
CA VAL A 20 0.60 -15.75 4.01
C VAL A 20 1.39 -15.96 2.72
N VAL A 21 2.15 -14.96 2.27
CA VAL A 21 2.95 -15.04 1.04
C VAL A 21 3.95 -16.21 1.06
N ARG A 22 4.64 -16.42 2.19
CA ARG A 22 5.60 -17.52 2.34
C ARG A 22 4.96 -18.89 2.38
N SER A 23 3.70 -18.98 2.79
CA SER A 23 2.96 -20.26 2.83
C SER A 23 2.48 -20.72 1.45
N VAL A 24 2.46 -19.83 0.45
CA VAL A 24 2.06 -20.15 -0.91
C VAL A 24 3.21 -20.87 -1.65
N PRO A 25 2.98 -22.04 -2.26
CA PRO A 25 4.01 -22.79 -2.99
C PRO A 25 4.56 -21.99 -4.18
N ASP A 26 5.85 -22.16 -4.47
CA ASP A 26 6.57 -21.40 -5.50
C ASP A 26 6.11 -21.66 -6.93
N SER A 27 5.35 -22.73 -7.14
CA SER A 27 4.75 -23.10 -8.42
C SER A 27 3.47 -22.34 -8.75
N SER A 28 3.06 -21.37 -7.92
CA SER A 28 1.87 -20.54 -8.14
C SER A 28 2.25 -19.07 -8.25
N ASP A 29 1.51 -18.32 -9.07
CA ASP A 29 1.70 -16.88 -9.22
C ASP A 29 1.48 -16.18 -7.87
N LYS A 30 2.57 -15.82 -7.19
CA LYS A 30 2.58 -15.11 -5.91
C LYS A 30 2.28 -13.62 -6.10
N ASN A 31 1.12 -13.31 -6.65
CA ASN A 31 0.64 -11.94 -6.76
C ASN A 31 0.01 -11.51 -5.43
N VAL A 32 0.77 -10.70 -4.69
CA VAL A 32 0.37 -10.18 -3.39
C VAL A 32 -0.19 -8.79 -3.57
N LEU A 33 -1.46 -8.63 -3.24
CA LEU A 33 -2.16 -7.36 -3.35
C LEU A 33 -2.37 -6.80 -1.93
N ALA A 34 -1.84 -5.61 -1.67
CA ALA A 34 -2.11 -4.85 -0.46
C ALA A 34 -2.99 -3.67 -0.84
N ARG A 35 -3.94 -3.30 0.02
CA ARG A 35 -4.75 -2.09 -0.17
C ARG A 35 -4.75 -1.26 1.10
N LEU A 36 -4.57 0.04 0.94
CA LEU A 36 -4.53 0.99 2.04
C LEU A 36 -5.46 2.15 1.74
N LEU A 37 -6.36 2.46 2.67
CA LEU A 37 -7.11 3.72 2.65
C LEU A 37 -6.20 4.82 3.19
N VAL A 38 -6.03 5.87 2.39
CA VAL A 38 -5.20 7.01 2.71
C VAL A 38 -6.07 8.27 2.65
N PRO A 39 -6.00 9.16 3.66
CA PRO A 39 -6.70 10.43 3.59
C PRO A 39 -6.35 11.19 2.31
N SER A 40 -7.34 11.70 1.57
CA SER A 40 -7.12 12.35 0.26
C SER A 40 -6.14 13.53 0.35
N ASN A 41 -6.08 14.22 1.50
CA ASN A 41 -5.12 15.31 1.72
C ASN A 41 -3.65 14.86 1.85
N GLN A 42 -3.38 13.56 2.03
CA GLN A 42 -2.03 12.99 2.13
C GLN A 42 -1.55 12.36 0.81
N ILE A 43 -2.43 12.21 -0.18
CA ILE A 43 -2.09 11.56 -1.44
C ILE A 43 -1.03 12.36 -2.21
N GLY A 44 -1.04 13.69 -2.12
CA GLY A 44 0.01 14.54 -2.66
C GLY A 44 1.41 14.22 -2.13
N CYS A 45 1.52 13.81 -0.85
CA CYS A 45 2.78 13.39 -0.24
C CYS A 45 3.29 12.07 -0.82
N LEU A 46 2.36 11.13 -1.12
CA LEU A 46 2.67 9.85 -1.75
C LEU A 46 3.14 10.03 -3.20
N LEU A 47 2.45 10.88 -3.98
CA LEU A 47 2.89 11.21 -5.34
C LEU A 47 4.26 11.91 -5.31
N GLY A 48 4.41 12.94 -4.48
CA GLY A 48 5.55 13.85 -4.53
C GLY A 48 5.51 14.78 -5.74
N LYS A 49 6.47 15.70 -5.82
CA LYS A 49 6.53 16.69 -6.90
C LYS A 49 6.75 15.99 -8.26
N GLY A 50 5.77 16.10 -9.15
CA GLY A 50 5.80 15.43 -10.44
C GLY A 50 5.73 13.90 -10.36
N GLY A 51 5.24 13.32 -9.25
CA GLY A 51 5.15 11.87 -9.07
C GLY A 51 6.46 11.20 -8.65
N SER A 52 7.49 11.97 -8.26
CA SER A 52 8.85 11.46 -7.99
C SER A 52 8.92 10.43 -6.86
N ILE A 53 8.15 10.62 -5.79
CA ILE A 53 8.17 9.73 -4.62
C ILE A 53 7.55 8.39 -4.97
N MET A 54 6.36 8.40 -5.58
CA MET A 54 5.71 7.17 -6.02
C MET A 54 6.54 6.42 -7.08
N ALA A 55 7.21 7.15 -7.98
CA ALA A 55 8.11 6.54 -8.96
C ALA A 55 9.30 5.83 -8.27
N GLU A 56 9.92 6.47 -7.28
CA GLU A 56 11.00 5.87 -6.51
C GLU A 56 10.50 4.67 -5.68
N MET A 57 9.32 4.75 -5.06
CA MET A 57 8.74 3.63 -4.32
C MET A 57 8.49 2.42 -5.22
N ARG A 58 7.96 2.61 -6.44
CA ARG A 58 7.80 1.53 -7.42
C ARG A 58 9.15 0.93 -7.81
N LYS A 59 10.16 1.77 -8.04
CA LYS A 59 11.51 1.33 -8.39
C LYS A 59 12.17 0.51 -7.29
N LEU A 60 12.09 0.97 -6.04
CA LEU A 60 12.71 0.31 -4.88
C LEU A 60 11.98 -0.97 -4.47
N SER A 61 10.65 -0.98 -4.53
CA SER A 61 9.84 -2.15 -4.13
C SER A 61 9.65 -3.18 -5.24
N GLY A 62 9.76 -2.76 -6.51
CA GLY A 62 9.34 -3.56 -7.66
C GLY A 62 7.82 -3.74 -7.76
N ALA A 63 7.03 -3.11 -6.87
CA ALA A 63 5.59 -3.28 -6.82
C ALA A 63 4.87 -2.36 -7.82
N GLN A 64 3.72 -2.82 -8.32
CA GLN A 64 2.81 -1.99 -9.08
C GLN A 64 1.95 -1.15 -8.12
N ILE A 65 2.40 0.07 -7.83
CA ILE A 65 1.68 1.00 -6.95
C ILE A 65 0.71 1.85 -7.77
N ARG A 66 -0.57 1.98 -7.39
CA ARG A 66 -1.62 2.74 -8.08
C ARG A 66 -2.59 3.37 -7.06
N ILE A 67 -3.13 4.52 -7.42
CA ILE A 67 -4.26 5.14 -6.70
C ILE A 67 -5.53 4.77 -7.47
N LEU A 68 -6.52 4.22 -6.78
CA LEU A 68 -7.78 3.78 -7.36
C LEU A 68 -8.76 4.96 -7.39
N GLY A 69 -9.49 5.10 -8.51
CA GLY A 69 -10.55 6.10 -8.64
C GLY A 69 -11.76 5.77 -7.78
N LYS A 70 -12.56 6.78 -7.42
CA LYS A 70 -13.67 6.67 -6.46
C LYS A 70 -14.67 5.54 -6.74
N ASP A 71 -14.92 5.20 -8.00
CA ASP A 71 -15.79 4.07 -8.39
C ASP A 71 -15.22 2.67 -8.08
N GLN A 72 -13.93 2.56 -7.80
CA GLN A 72 -13.25 1.29 -7.50
C GLN A 72 -12.93 1.11 -6.02
N ILE A 73 -13.31 2.07 -5.17
CA ILE A 73 -13.00 2.05 -3.74
C ILE A 73 -13.99 1.16 -2.99
N SER A 74 -13.49 0.39 -2.03
CA SER A 74 -14.30 -0.47 -1.16
C SER A 74 -15.42 0.31 -0.45
N LYS A 75 -16.62 -0.27 -0.32
CA LYS A 75 -17.83 0.39 0.25
C LYS A 75 -17.67 1.00 1.65
N CYS A 76 -16.58 0.68 2.35
CA CYS A 76 -16.29 1.17 3.70
C CYS A 76 -15.46 2.46 3.72
N ALA A 77 -14.94 2.91 2.58
CA ALA A 77 -14.16 4.14 2.53
C ALA A 77 -15.05 5.38 2.63
N SER A 78 -14.57 6.37 3.37
CA SER A 78 -15.16 7.69 3.40
C SER A 78 -14.89 8.46 2.09
N GLU A 79 -15.68 9.49 1.81
CA GLU A 79 -15.48 10.40 0.67
C GLU A 79 -14.14 11.17 0.72
N HIS A 80 -13.50 11.19 1.89
CA HIS A 80 -12.21 11.84 2.18
C HIS A 80 -11.03 10.86 2.17
N GLU A 81 -11.23 9.64 1.68
CA GLU A 81 -10.20 8.61 1.57
C GLU A 81 -10.01 8.21 0.11
N GLU A 82 -8.77 7.87 -0.24
CA GLU A 82 -8.42 7.24 -1.51
C GLU A 82 -7.80 5.87 -1.24
N GLU A 83 -8.10 4.88 -2.07
CA GLU A 83 -7.55 3.53 -1.96
C GLU A 83 -6.26 3.43 -2.78
N VAL A 84 -5.17 3.05 -2.13
CA VAL A 84 -3.85 2.81 -2.75
C VAL A 84 -3.58 1.31 -2.77
N GLN A 85 -3.13 0.80 -3.91
CA GLN A 85 -2.78 -0.60 -4.14
C GLN A 85 -1.36 -0.74 -4.67
#